data_AF-A0A966ZC14-F1
#
_entry.id   AF-A0A966ZC14-F1
#
_cell.length_a   1.000
_cell.length_b   1.000
_cell.length_c   1.000
_cell.angle_alpha   90.00
_cell.angle_beta   90.00
_cell.angle_gamma   90.00
#
_symmetry.space_group_name_H-M   'P 1'
#
loop_
_entity.id
_entity.type
_entity.pdbx_description
1 polymer ?
#
loop_
_entity_poly.entity_id
_entity_poly.type
_entity_poly.pdbx_seq_one_letter_code
_entity_poly.pdbx_strand_id
1 'polypeptide(L)'
;MLKNGAIAFPRPLKNYNDLRKTKLGVPGILVVHLVPPDQQNWVLHSEDQMAVRQRSYWLSLKGMPETTNVESVIVQIPKTNVFNPAALLDIMERLEKGERL
;
A
#
# COMPACT_ATOMS: atom_id res chain seq x y z
N MET A 1 10.71 3.76 -6.95
CA MET A 1 12.15 3.79 -6.57
C MET A 1 12.26 3.88 -5.05
N LEU A 2 13.27 3.25 -4.44
CA LEU A 2 13.49 3.27 -2.99
C LEU A 2 14.24 4.56 -2.61
N LYS A 3 13.68 5.39 -1.72
CA LYS A 3 14.40 6.53 -1.12
C LYS A 3 13.99 6.64 0.36
N ASN A 4 14.98 6.82 1.25
CA ASN A 4 14.80 7.26 2.64
C ASN A 4 13.74 6.50 3.47
N GLY A 5 13.86 5.18 3.60
CA GLY A 5 12.95 4.40 4.47
C GLY A 5 11.51 4.28 3.97
N ALA A 6 11.20 4.80 2.78
CA ALA A 6 9.89 4.74 2.16
C ALA A 6 9.96 4.20 0.71
N ILE A 7 8.80 3.82 0.21
CA ILE A 7 8.58 3.37 -1.17
C ILE A 7 7.89 4.51 -1.90
N ALA A 8 8.59 5.09 -2.88
CA ALA A 8 8.00 6.07 -3.78
C ALA A 8 7.20 5.32 -4.86
N PHE A 9 5.89 5.47 -4.84
CA PHE A 9 4.97 4.82 -5.77
C PHE A 9 4.18 5.87 -6.55
N PRO A 10 4.38 5.98 -7.88
CA PRO A 10 3.59 6.88 -8.71
C PRO A 10 2.15 6.37 -8.81
N ARG A 11 1.19 7.28 -8.66
CA ARG A 11 -0.24 7.02 -8.81
C ARG A 11 -0.87 7.99 -9.78
N PRO A 12 -1.67 7.53 -10.75
CA PRO A 12 -2.54 8.40 -11.53
C PRO A 12 -3.39 9.27 -10.61
N LEU A 13 -3.52 10.56 -10.96
CA LEU A 13 -4.21 11.56 -10.16
C LEU A 13 -5.63 11.12 -9.78
N LYS A 14 -6.36 10.49 -10.72
CA LYS A 14 -7.70 9.96 -10.46
C LYS A 14 -7.73 9.01 -9.25
N ASN A 15 -6.85 8.01 -9.21
CA ASN A 15 -6.81 7.04 -8.12
C ASN A 15 -6.38 7.67 -6.80
N TYR A 16 -5.45 8.63 -6.83
CA TYR A 16 -5.07 9.40 -5.64
C TYR A 16 -6.28 10.17 -5.09
N ASN A 17 -7.01 10.87 -5.97
CA ASN A 17 -8.21 11.62 -5.61
C ASN A 17 -9.34 10.73 -5.08
N ASP A 18 -9.51 9.53 -5.66
CA ASP A 18 -10.51 8.58 -5.18
C ASP A 18 -10.17 8.05 -3.78
N LEU A 19 -8.91 7.73 -3.51
CA LEU A 19 -8.47 7.18 -2.22
C LEU A 19 -8.32 8.23 -1.11
N ARG A 20 -8.14 9.52 -1.44
CA ARG A 20 -8.00 10.59 -0.42
C ARG A 20 -9.32 11.11 0.15
N LYS A 21 -10.46 10.78 -0.47
CA LYS A 21 -11.79 11.24 -0.04
C LYS A 21 -12.02 10.92 1.45
N THR A 22 -12.49 11.91 2.21
CA THR A 22 -12.74 11.76 3.66
C THR A 22 -14.06 11.05 3.95
N LYS A 23 -15.02 11.17 3.04
CA LYS A 23 -16.33 10.51 3.08
C LYS A 23 -16.38 9.47 1.97
N LEU A 24 -16.08 8.23 2.31
CA LEU A 24 -16.25 7.06 1.44
C LEU A 24 -17.28 6.15 2.10
N GLY A 25 -18.11 5.48 1.29
CA GLY A 25 -19.03 4.45 1.80
C GLY A 25 -18.31 3.22 2.36
N VAL A 26 -17.05 3.01 1.95
CA VAL A 26 -16.15 1.97 2.45
C VAL A 26 -14.74 2.57 2.62
N PRO A 27 -14.06 2.36 3.75
CA PRO A 27 -12.68 2.79 3.93
C PRO A 27 -11.75 2.18 2.88
N GLY A 28 -10.94 3.02 2.22
CA GLY A 28 -9.98 2.59 1.21
C GLY A 28 -8.53 2.74 1.69
N ILE A 29 -7.73 1.69 1.48
CA ILE A 29 -6.27 1.73 1.65
C ILE A 29 -5.57 1.46 0.32
N LEU A 30 -4.39 2.04 0.14
CA LEU A 30 -3.48 1.67 -0.93
C LEU A 30 -2.59 0.54 -0.44
N VAL A 31 -2.56 -0.58 -1.16
CA VAL A 31 -1.57 -1.65 -0.96
C VAL A 31 -0.64 -1.69 -2.16
N VAL A 32 0.67 -1.68 -1.91
CA VAL A 32 1.72 -1.80 -2.93
C VAL A 32 2.50 -3.07 -2.68
N HIS A 33 2.42 -3.97 -3.66
CA HIS A 33 3.16 -5.23 -3.66
C HIS A 33 4.44 -5.06 -4.49
N LEU A 34 5.59 -5.29 -3.86
CA LEU A 34 6.88 -5.31 -4.54
C LEU A 34 7.25 -6.74 -4.88
N VAL A 35 7.38 -7.00 -6.18
CA VAL A 35 7.82 -8.27 -6.74
C VAL A 35 9.20 -8.15 -7.36
N PRO A 36 9.98 -9.23 -7.42
CA PRO A 36 11.19 -9.28 -8.24
C PRO A 36 10.88 -8.91 -9.71
N PRO A 37 11.80 -8.23 -10.42
CA PRO A 37 11.62 -7.91 -11.83
C PRO A 37 11.42 -9.15 -12.72
N ASP A 38 12.11 -10.23 -12.37
CA ASP A 38 11.98 -11.52 -13.05
C ASP A 38 10.94 -12.38 -12.34
N GLN A 39 9.91 -12.77 -13.09
CA GLN A 39 8.79 -13.59 -12.63
C GLN A 39 9.24 -14.96 -12.12
N GLN A 40 10.32 -15.53 -12.67
CA GLN A 40 10.85 -16.82 -12.22
C GLN A 40 11.30 -16.78 -10.76
N ASN A 41 11.60 -15.59 -10.23
CA ASN A 41 12.02 -15.40 -8.85
C ASN A 41 10.86 -15.13 -7.88
N TRP A 42 9.61 -15.12 -8.35
CA TRP A 42 8.45 -14.84 -7.49
C TRP A 42 8.16 -16.00 -6.53
N VAL A 43 8.35 -17.23 -6.99
CA VAL A 43 8.12 -18.44 -6.22
C VAL A 43 9.40 -19.25 -6.19
N LEU A 44 9.85 -19.60 -4.99
CA LEU A 44 10.92 -20.56 -4.78
C LEU A 44 10.28 -21.89 -4.41
N HIS A 45 10.65 -22.95 -5.11
CA HIS A 45 10.15 -24.29 -4.86
C HIS A 45 11.32 -25.23 -4.60
N SER A 46 11.15 -26.08 -3.58
CA SER A 46 12.08 -27.14 -3.16
C SER A 46 11.26 -28.35 -2.72
N GLU A 47 11.90 -29.50 -2.51
CA GLU A 47 11.21 -30.71 -2.06
C GLU A 47 10.46 -30.51 -0.73
N ASP A 48 11.02 -29.70 0.18
CA ASP A 48 10.45 -29.51 1.52
C ASP A 48 9.41 -28.38 1.60
N GLN A 49 9.47 -27.39 0.69
CA GLN A 49 8.65 -26.19 0.80
C GLN A 49 8.51 -25.40 -0.50
N MET A 50 7.43 -24.63 -0.54
CA MET A 50 7.21 -23.54 -1.49
C MET A 50 7.19 -22.21 -0.75
N ALA A 51 8.03 -21.27 -1.17
CA ALA A 51 8.10 -19.92 -0.61
C ALA A 51 7.73 -18.88 -1.67
N VAL A 52 6.77 -18.01 -1.36
CA VAL A 52 6.37 -16.89 -2.21
C VAL A 52 7.07 -15.62 -1.74
N ARG A 53 7.84 -14.98 -2.62
CA ARG A 53 8.50 -13.71 -2.31
C ARG A 53 7.48 -12.57 -2.34
N GLN A 54 7.03 -12.16 -1.17
CA GLN A 54 6.12 -11.04 -1.01
C GLN A 54 6.72 -9.93 -0.16
N ARG A 55 6.62 -8.69 -0.65
CA ARG A 55 6.88 -7.48 0.13
C ARG A 55 5.75 -6.50 -0.13
N SER A 56 4.71 -6.58 0.68
CA SER A 56 3.55 -5.71 0.59
C SER A 56 3.64 -4.60 1.63
N TYR A 57 3.23 -3.40 1.25
CA TYR A 57 3.17 -2.25 2.15
C TYR A 57 1.86 -1.51 1.93
N TRP A 58 1.39 -0.80 2.95
CA TRP A 58 0.11 -0.13 2.89
C TRP A 58 0.14 1.32 3.37
N LEU A 59 -0.82 2.12 2.89
CA LEU A 59 -0.99 3.51 3.29
C LEU A 59 -2.46 3.93 3.11
N SER A 60 -3.01 4.61 4.12
CA SER A 60 -4.26 5.36 4.00
C SER A 60 -3.98 6.71 3.34
N LEU A 61 -4.65 7.00 2.22
CA LEU A 61 -4.57 8.33 1.58
C LEU A 61 -5.65 9.28 2.13
N LYS A 62 -6.52 8.81 3.01
CA LYS A 62 -7.67 9.55 3.54
C LYS A 62 -7.26 10.90 4.11
N GLY A 63 -7.75 11.97 3.49
CA GLY A 63 -7.49 13.35 3.88
C GLY A 63 -6.08 13.86 3.62
N MET A 64 -5.25 13.15 2.83
CA MET A 64 -4.01 13.72 2.28
C MET A 64 -4.31 14.96 1.44
N PRO A 65 -3.40 15.93 1.27
CA PRO A 65 -3.69 17.21 0.60
C PRO A 65 -4.02 17.06 -0.89
N GLU A 66 -4.66 18.08 -1.47
CA GLU A 66 -4.77 18.20 -2.92
C GLU A 66 -3.41 18.52 -3.55
N THR A 67 -3.31 18.31 -4.85
CA THR A 67 -2.10 18.62 -5.62
C THR A 67 -2.48 19.45 -6.84
N THR A 68 -1.55 20.27 -7.31
CA THR A 68 -1.66 20.98 -8.58
C THR A 68 -1.20 20.13 -9.76
N ASN A 69 -0.65 18.94 -9.53
CA ASN A 69 -0.27 18.01 -10.60
C ASN A 69 -1.52 17.51 -11.34
N VAL A 70 -1.44 17.46 -12.67
CA VAL A 70 -2.54 17.11 -13.56
C VAL A 70 -2.54 15.64 -13.98
N GLU A 71 -1.44 14.91 -13.80
CA GLU A 71 -1.29 13.53 -14.27
C GLU A 71 -1.11 12.52 -13.14
N SER A 72 -0.16 12.74 -12.24
CA SER A 72 0.21 11.75 -11.23
C SER A 72 0.75 12.34 -9.93
N VAL A 73 0.65 11.57 -8.85
CA VAL A 73 1.22 11.89 -7.54
C VAL A 73 2.15 10.78 -7.12
N ILE A 74 3.35 11.12 -6.65
CA ILE A 74 4.24 10.16 -6.01
C ILE A 74 3.85 10.06 -4.54
N VAL A 75 3.23 8.96 -4.15
CA VAL A 75 2.96 8.67 -2.74
C VAL A 75 4.18 8.02 -2.09
N GLN A 76 4.47 8.40 -0.85
CA GLN A 76 5.57 7.84 -0.06
C GLN A 76 4.99 6.88 0.96
N ILE A 77 5.26 5.60 0.82
CA ILE A 77 4.75 4.56 1.72
C ILE A 77 5.87 4.16 2.68
N PRO A 78 5.74 4.41 4.00
CA PRO A 78 6.76 4.01 4.96
C PRO A 78 7.01 2.50 4.91
N LYS A 79 8.28 2.07 4.96
CA LYS A 79 8.61 0.63 5.00
C LYS A 79 8.15 -0.06 6.29
N THR A 80 7.89 0.72 7.33
CA THR A 80 7.30 0.24 8.58
C THR A 80 5.84 -0.18 8.40
N ASN A 81 5.14 0.33 7.39
CA ASN A 81 3.76 -0.04 7.09
C ASN A 81 3.72 -1.34 6.27
N VAL A 82 4.25 -2.42 6.83
CA VAL A 82 4.22 -3.75 6.22
C VAL A 82 2.76 -4.22 6.17
N PHE A 83 2.33 -4.70 5.01
CA PHE A 83 1.01 -5.30 4.84
C PHE A 83 1.11 -6.82 4.98
N ASN A 84 0.73 -7.31 6.15
CA ASN A 84 0.71 -8.72 6.52
C ASN A 84 -0.62 -9.02 7.27
N PRO A 85 -0.90 -10.29 7.62
CA PRO A 85 -2.16 -10.63 8.30
C PRO A 85 -2.39 -9.85 9.60
N ALA A 86 -1.35 -9.64 10.42
CA ALA A 86 -1.46 -8.88 11.66
C ALA A 86 -1.83 -7.41 11.42
N ALA A 87 -1.19 -6.77 10.42
CA ALA A 87 -1.52 -5.40 10.03
C ALA A 87 -2.94 -5.28 9.46
N LEU A 88 -3.41 -6.28 8.72
CA LEU A 88 -4.79 -6.29 8.21
C LEU A 88 -5.81 -6.39 9.35
N LEU A 89 -5.56 -7.23 10.34
CA LEU A 89 -6.40 -7.34 11.53
C LEU A 89 -6.41 -6.03 12.33
N ASP A 90 -5.26 -5.40 12.55
CA ASP A 90 -5.15 -4.08 13.20
C ASP A 90 -5.95 -3.01 12.44
N ILE A 91 -5.82 -2.96 11.11
CA ILE A 91 -6.61 -2.04 10.27
C ILE A 91 -8.11 -2.28 10.48
N MET A 92 -8.56 -3.53 10.47
CA MET A 92 -9.98 -3.87 10.65
C MET A 92 -10.48 -3.46 12.04
N GLU A 93 -9.73 -3.73 13.09
CA GLU A 93 -10.07 -3.35 14.46
C GLU A 93 -10.17 -1.83 14.64
N ARG A 94 -9.22 -1.08 14.06
CA ARG A 94 -9.23 0.39 14.06
C ARG A 94 -10.45 0.93 13.32
N LEU A 95 -10.82 0.32 12.19
CA LEU A 95 -12.02 0.70 11.44
C LEU A 95 -13.31 0.43 12.23
N GLU A 96 -13.41 -0.69 12.93
CA GLU A 96 -14.54 -1.03 13.80
C GLU A 96 -14.72 0.01 14.91
N LYS A 97 -13.62 0.48 15.51
CA LYS A 97 -13.60 1.54 16.54
C LYS A 97 -13.85 2.95 15.99
N GLY A 98 -13.99 3.12 14.67
CA GLY A 98 -14.14 4.42 14.04
C GLY A 98 -12.87 5.27 14.04
N GLU A 99 -11.71 4.66 14.29
CA GLU A 99 -10.44 5.33 14.30
C GLU A 99 -10.01 5.74 12.89
N ARG A 100 -9.12 6.74 12.83
CA ARG A 100 -8.50 7.14 11.58
C ARG A 100 -7.32 6.23 11.27
N LEU A 101 -7.34 5.62 10.07
CA LEU A 101 -6.22 4.89 9.48
C LEU A 101 -5.05 5.80 9.11
#